data_AF-A0A9D8RV34-F1
#
_entry.id   AF-A0A9D8RV34-F1
#
_cell.length_a   1.000
_cell.length_b   1.000
_cell.length_c   1.000
_cell.angle_alpha   90.00
_cell.angle_beta   90.00
_cell.angle_gamma   90.00
#
_symmetry.space_group_name_H-M   'P 1'
#
loop_
_entity.id
_entity.type
_entity.pdbx_description
1 polymer ?
#
loop_
_entity_poly.entity_id
_entity_poly.type
_entity_poly.pdbx_seq_one_letter_code
_entity_poly.pdbx_strand_id
1 'polypeptide(L)'
;MCITYEVDGALYVNMTNRCSNRCSFCIRNNGDGAYGSDSLWLECEPTLSEICESVLSHDLTKYSELVFCGYGEPSYRLDDAVKVTSLVKEKYPNTKVRINTNG
;
A
#
# COMPACT_ATOMS: atom_id res chain seq x y z
N MET A 1 2.72 5.82 12.03
CA MET A 1 2.49 4.72 11.07
C MET A 1 2.15 5.31 9.70
N CYS A 2 2.58 4.68 8.61
CA CYS A 2 2.34 5.16 7.26
C CYS A 2 1.48 4.15 6.46
N ILE A 3 0.26 4.55 6.10
CA ILE A 3 -0.66 3.74 5.25
C ILE A 3 -0.39 4.00 3.78
N THR A 4 -0.21 5.27 3.38
CA THR A 4 0.15 5.65 2.01
C THR A 4 1.47 6.40 1.95
N TYR A 5 2.34 6.04 1.01
CA TYR A 5 3.65 6.67 0.79
C TYR A 5 3.96 6.80 -0.69
N GLU A 6 4.82 7.75 -1.05
CA GLU A 6 5.14 8.05 -2.45
C GLU A 6 6.49 7.44 -2.84
N VAL A 7 6.54 6.79 -4.01
CA VAL A 7 7.78 6.26 -4.59
C VAL A 7 7.74 6.49 -6.09
N ASP A 8 8.74 7.17 -6.64
CA ASP A 8 8.93 7.38 -8.09
C ASP A 8 7.67 7.82 -8.86
N GLY A 9 6.90 8.74 -8.26
CA GLY A 9 5.66 9.28 -8.85
C GLY A 9 4.46 8.34 -8.81
N ALA A 10 4.52 7.25 -8.04
CA ALA A 10 3.41 6.36 -7.73
C ALA A 10 3.03 6.45 -6.23
N LEU A 11 1.76 6.18 -5.94
CA LEU A 11 1.25 6.13 -4.56
C LEU A 11 1.17 4.68 -4.10
N TYR A 12 1.89 4.34 -3.04
CA TYR A 12 1.95 3.01 -2.49
C TYR A 12 1.01 2.87 -1.30
N VAL A 13 0.42 1.68 -1.11
CA VAL A 13 -0.55 1.37 -0.06
C VAL A 13 -0.04 0.21 0.80
N ASN A 14 0.25 0.50 2.06
CA ASN A 14 0.73 -0.43 3.08
C ASN A 14 -0.42 -0.87 3.99
N MET A 15 -0.94 -2.09 3.78
CA MET A 15 -2.19 -2.54 4.40
C MET A 15 -2.02 -3.55 5.54
N THR A 16 -0.84 -4.17 5.67
CA THR A 16 -0.64 -5.29 6.59
C THR A 16 0.84 -5.49 6.91
N ASN A 17 1.13 -6.01 8.10
CA ASN A 17 2.45 -6.53 8.47
C ASN A 17 2.59 -8.04 8.20
N ARG A 18 1.50 -8.73 7.85
CA ARG A 18 1.50 -10.18 7.61
C ARG A 18 2.24 -10.50 6.32
N CYS A 19 3.13 -11.49 6.33
CA CYS A 19 3.80 -11.98 5.13
C CYS A 19 4.11 -13.47 5.30
N SER A 20 3.83 -14.25 4.27
CA SER A 20 4.08 -15.70 4.22
C SER A 20 5.57 -16.02 4.12
N ASN A 21 6.36 -15.09 3.57
CA ASN A 21 7.78 -15.28 3.33
C ASN A 21 8.66 -14.68 4.45
N ARG A 22 9.85 -15.26 4.60
CA ARG A 22 10.93 -14.76 5.45
C ARG A 22 12.21 -14.62 4.60
N CYS A 23 12.15 -13.75 3.60
CA CYS A 23 13.27 -13.56 2.67
C CYS A 23 14.52 -13.07 3.43
N SER A 24 15.68 -13.64 3.12
CA SER A 24 16.97 -13.24 3.71
C SER A 24 17.33 -11.78 3.40
N PHE A 25 16.86 -11.27 2.27
CA PHE A 25 17.09 -9.90 1.80
C PHE A 25 15.92 -8.93 2.10
N CYS A 26 14.95 -9.33 2.94
CA CYS A 26 13.77 -8.49 3.17
C CYS A 26 14.13 -7.17 3.86
N ILE A 27 13.72 -6.04 3.27
CA ILE A 27 14.00 -4.69 3.78
C ILE A 27 13.45 -4.45 5.20
N ARG A 28 12.37 -5.15 5.57
CA ARG A 28 11.78 -5.10 6.92
C ARG A 28 12.77 -5.47 8.05
N ASN A 29 13.86 -6.15 7.71
CA ASN A 29 14.91 -6.54 8.66
C ASN A 29 16.05 -5.50 8.74
N ASN A 30 16.03 -4.47 7.88
CA ASN A 30 17.14 -3.53 7.67
C ASN A 30 16.77 -2.06 7.92
N GLY A 31 15.52 -1.78 8.28
CA GLY A 31 15.04 -0.45 8.59
C GLY A 31 13.53 -0.42 8.83
N ASP A 32 13.04 0.71 9.32
CA ASP A 32 11.62 0.87 9.63
C ASP A 32 10.80 1.45 8.48
N GLY A 33 11.44 2.11 7.51
CA GLY A 33 10.80 2.68 6.33
C GLY A 33 11.54 2.37 5.03
N ALA A 34 10.96 2.77 3.90
CA ALA A 34 11.55 2.61 2.58
C ALA A 34 11.41 3.91 1.78
N TYR A 35 12.40 4.21 0.92
CA TYR A 35 12.37 5.37 0.03
C TYR A 35 12.15 6.73 0.74
N GLY A 36 12.63 6.86 1.98
CA GLY A 36 12.46 8.08 2.78
C GLY A 36 11.08 8.23 3.42
N SER A 37 10.23 7.20 3.37
CA SER A 37 8.96 7.17 4.10
C SER A 37 9.18 7.21 5.61
N ASP A 38 8.14 7.61 6.34
CA ASP A 38 7.99 7.25 7.75
C ASP A 38 7.97 5.72 7.93
N SER A 39 7.97 5.27 9.19
CA SER A 39 7.91 3.84 9.50
C SER A 39 6.70 3.15 8.83
N LEU A 40 7.01 2.10 8.07
CA LEU A 40 6.08 1.19 7.41
C LEU A 40 5.64 0.03 8.33
N TRP A 41 6.24 -0.11 9.52
CA TRP A 41 5.67 -0.97 10.55
C TRP A 41 4.36 -0.37 11.06
N LEU A 42 3.28 -1.11 10.84
CA LEU A 42 1.96 -0.73 11.34
C LEU A 42 1.84 -1.10 12.83
N GLU A 43 1.37 -0.18 13.66
CA GLU A 43 1.11 -0.46 15.09
C GLU A 43 -0.02 -1.49 15.25
N CYS A 44 -1.04 -1.38 14.40
CA CYS A 44 -2.11 -2.34 14.21
C CYS A 44 -2.50 -2.37 12.72
N GLU A 45 -3.17 -3.43 12.25
CA GLU A 45 -3.66 -3.42 10.86
C GLU A 45 -4.71 -2.32 10.68
N PRO A 46 -4.56 -1.41 9.70
CA PRO A 46 -5.54 -0.37 9.45
C PRO A 46 -6.86 -0.97 8.99
N THR A 47 -7.97 -0.41 9.40
CA THR A 47 -9.29 -0.76 8.88
C THR A 47 -9.42 -0.41 7.40
N LEU A 48 -10.40 -0.99 6.72
CA LEU A 48 -10.70 -0.62 5.33
C LEU A 48 -11.03 0.88 5.19
N SER A 49 -11.71 1.48 6.17
CA SER A 49 -12.04 2.92 6.16
C SER A 49 -10.77 3.76 6.18
N GLU A 50 -9.84 3.46 7.09
CA GLU A 50 -8.57 4.18 7.20
C GLU A 50 -7.73 4.05 5.93
N ILE A 51 -7.72 2.88 5.28
CA ILE A 51 -7.04 2.71 3.99
C ILE A 51 -7.68 3.59 2.92
N CYS A 52 -9.01 3.54 2.79
CA CYS A 52 -9.75 4.34 1.81
C CYS A 52 -9.56 5.85 2.05
N GLU A 53 -9.65 6.31 3.30
CA GLU A 53 -9.44 7.70 3.69
C GLU A 53 -8.01 8.16 3.38
N SER A 54 -7.01 7.34 3.73
CA SER A 54 -5.61 7.62 3.41
C SER A 54 -5.42 7.77 1.90
N VAL A 55 -5.89 6.82 1.09
CA VAL A 55 -5.76 6.86 -0.37
C VAL A 55 -6.48 8.07 -0.98
N LEU A 56 -7.72 8.33 -0.56
CA LEU A 56 -8.54 9.41 -1.12
C LEU A 56 -8.18 10.81 -0.61
N SER A 57 -7.32 10.90 0.41
CA SER A 57 -6.72 12.18 0.81
C SER A 57 -5.75 12.74 -0.23
N HIS A 58 -5.27 11.89 -1.16
CA HIS A 58 -4.41 12.30 -2.27
C HIS A 58 -5.23 12.58 -3.55
N ASP A 59 -4.77 13.53 -4.36
CA ASP A 59 -5.22 13.70 -5.73
C ASP A 59 -4.55 12.64 -6.62
N LEU A 60 -5.29 11.58 -6.95
CA LEU A 60 -4.73 10.43 -7.66
C LEU A 60 -4.33 10.74 -9.12
N THR A 61 -4.74 11.87 -9.69
CA THR A 61 -4.35 12.28 -11.03
C THR A 61 -2.86 12.66 -11.15
N LYS A 62 -2.21 12.93 -10.01
CA LYS A 62 -0.78 13.26 -9.94
C LYS A 62 0.14 12.05 -9.98
N TYR A 63 -0.40 10.84 -9.77
CA TYR A 63 0.39 9.62 -9.72
C TYR A 63 0.25 8.81 -11.00
N SER A 64 1.33 8.14 -11.37
CA SER A 64 1.36 7.23 -12.52
C SER A 64 0.52 5.98 -12.28
N GLU A 65 0.47 5.51 -11.03
CA GLU A 65 -0.27 4.34 -10.57
C GLU A 65 -0.48 4.35 -9.03
N LEU A 66 -1.44 3.54 -8.59
CA LEU A 66 -1.64 3.13 -7.20
C LEU A 66 -1.09 1.71 -7.02
N VAL A 67 -0.21 1.51 -6.04
CA VAL A 67 0.53 0.25 -5.86
C VAL A 67 0.25 -0.33 -4.49
N PHE A 68 -0.36 -1.52 -4.42
CA PHE A 68 -0.45 -2.26 -3.16
C PHE A 68 0.90 -2.92 -2.87
N CYS A 69 1.63 -2.37 -1.89
CA CYS A 69 2.97 -2.80 -1.51
C CYS A 69 3.37 -2.15 -0.18
N GLY A 70 3.99 -2.92 0.72
CA GLY A 70 4.40 -2.46 2.04
C GLY A 70 5.32 -3.45 2.74
N TYR A 71 5.34 -3.46 4.07
CA TYR A 71 6.17 -4.39 4.85
C TYR A 71 5.57 -5.79 4.96
N GLY A 72 4.26 -5.92 4.78
CA GLY A 72 3.58 -7.19 4.58
C GLY A 72 3.32 -7.52 3.12
N GLU A 73 2.66 -8.66 2.94
CA GLU A 73 2.20 -9.21 1.67
C GLU A 73 0.73 -8.80 1.43
N PRO A 74 0.45 -7.94 0.45
CA PRO A 74 -0.89 -7.39 0.21
C PRO A 74 -1.98 -8.43 -0.04
N SER A 75 -1.63 -9.62 -0.55
CA SER A 75 -2.61 -10.68 -0.83
C SER A 75 -3.30 -11.24 0.42
N TYR A 76 -2.76 -11.05 1.63
CA TYR A 76 -3.48 -11.33 2.89
C TYR A 76 -4.76 -10.50 3.08
N ARG A 77 -4.90 -9.42 2.31
CA ARG A 77 -6.04 -8.49 2.34
C ARG A 77 -6.56 -8.21 0.94
N LEU A 78 -6.56 -9.21 0.06
CA LEU A 78 -6.97 -9.06 -1.34
C LEU A 78 -8.39 -8.48 -1.48
N ASP A 79 -9.34 -8.91 -0.64
CA ASP A 79 -10.71 -8.38 -0.65
C ASP A 79 -10.76 -6.88 -0.36
N ASP A 80 -9.92 -6.39 0.56
CA ASP A 80 -9.81 -4.97 0.86
C ASP A 80 -9.13 -4.22 -0.29
N ALA A 81 -8.09 -4.79 -0.90
CA ALA A 81 -7.45 -4.22 -2.09
C ALA A 81 -8.44 -4.04 -3.25
N VAL A 82 -9.33 -5.02 -3.47
CA VAL A 82 -10.40 -4.94 -4.48
C VAL A 82 -11.40 -3.84 -4.13
N LYS A 83 -11.85 -3.74 -2.88
CA LYS A 83 -12.79 -2.69 -2.45
C LYS A 83 -12.20 -1.29 -2.59
N VAL A 84 -10.94 -1.10 -2.18
CA VAL A 84 -10.20 0.16 -2.36
C VAL A 84 -10.09 0.47 -3.85
N THR A 85 -9.74 -0.51 -4.68
CA THR A 85 -9.65 -0.34 -6.13
C THR A 85 -10.97 0.09 -6.74
N SER A 86 -12.08 -0.55 -6.39
CA SER A 86 -13.42 -0.17 -6.87
C SER A 86 -13.74 1.29 -6.53
N LEU A 87 -13.52 1.69 -5.26
CA LEU A 87 -13.74 3.06 -4.81
C LEU A 87 -12.85 4.07 -5.54
N VAL A 88 -11.58 3.72 -5.76
CA VAL A 88 -10.64 4.55 -6.53
C VAL A 88 -11.12 4.69 -7.97
N LYS A 89 -11.60 3.62 -8.59
CA LYS A 89 -12.08 3.63 -9.98
C LYS A 89 -13.37 4.43 -10.17
N GLU A 90 -14.22 4.55 -9.15
CA GLU A 90 -15.39 5.43 -9.19
C GLU A 90 -14.99 6.91 -9.27
N LYS A 91 -13.97 7.33 -8.52
CA LYS A 91 -13.53 8.74 -8.46
C LYS A 91 -12.46 9.09 -9.49
N TYR A 92 -11.58 8.14 -9.78
CA TYR A 92 -10.41 8.29 -10.64
C TYR A 92 -10.33 7.09 -11.62
N PRO A 93 -11.22 7.03 -12.61
CA PRO A 93 -11.39 5.84 -13.46
C PRO A 93 -10.12 5.44 -14.23
N ASN A 94 -9.27 6.42 -14.54
CA ASN A 94 -8.04 6.23 -15.31
C ASN A 94 -6.83 5.80 -14.46
N THR A 95 -6.94 5.76 -13.12
CA THR A 95 -5.83 5.38 -12.24
C THR A 95 -5.39 3.95 -12.52
N LYS A 96 -4.15 3.74 -12.91
CA LYS A 96 -3.58 2.39 -13.03
C LYS A 96 -3.38 1.81 -11.63
N VAL A 97 -3.66 0.52 -11.47
CA VAL A 97 -3.54 -0.17 -10.18
C VAL A 97 -2.66 -1.39 -10.35
N ARG A 98 -1.68 -1.54 -9.46
CA ARG A 98 -0.72 -2.66 -9.41
C ARG A 98 -0.69 -3.26 -8.02
N ILE A 99 -0.39 -4.55 -7.95
CA ILE A 99 -0.09 -5.27 -6.72
C ILE A 99 1.31 -5.87 -6.81
N ASN A 100 2.10 -5.71 -5.76
CA ASN A 100 3.36 -6.42 -5.61
C ASN A 100 3.15 -7.59 -4.66
N THR A 101 3.05 -8.78 -5.23
CA THR A 101 2.94 -10.06 -4.48
C THR A 101 4.27 -10.80 -4.51
N ASN A 102 4.53 -11.61 -3.49
CA ASN A 102 5.66 -12.52 -3.43
C ASN A 102 5.47 -13.84 -4.24
N GLY A 103 4.35 -13.99 -4.94
CA GLY A 103 4.01 -15.09 -5.84
C GLY A 103 2.63 -14.90 -6.46
#